data_AF-T1AFS5-F1
#
_entry.id   AF-T1AFS5-F1
#
_cell.length_a   1.000
_cell.length_b   1.000
_cell.length_c   1.000
_cell.angle_alpha   90.00
_cell.angle_beta   90.00
_cell.angle_gamma   90.00
#
_symmetry.space_group_name_H-M   'P 1'
#
loop_
_entity.id
_entity.type
_entity.pdbx_description
1 polymer ?
#
loop_
_entity_poly.entity_id
_entity_poly.type
_entity_poly.pdbx_seq_one_letter_code
_entity_poly.pdbx_strand_id
1 'polypeptide(L)'
;QDYDGSDNDERSRQNNDGVIQMDTKQYDEIIYLLDELAQDNTIPRNVRKHATDAKMRLSNKNESLDLRCAKVMSSLDDLTNDPNVPAHARTFLYTLMSKLESFSKS
;
A
#
# COMPACT_ATOMS: atom_id res chain seq x y z
N GLN A 1 6.75 53.48 23.53
CA GLN A 1 5.64 52.96 22.71
C GLN A 1 5.90 51.49 22.57
N ASP A 2 5.44 50.80 23.59
CA ASP A 2 5.52 49.37 23.79
C ASP A 2 4.43 48.74 22.94
N TYR A 3 4.82 47.79 22.07
CA TYR A 3 3.89 46.97 21.33
C TYR A 3 3.61 45.72 22.19
N ASP A 4 2.52 45.80 22.93
CA ASP A 4 1.78 44.69 23.52
C ASP A 4 0.86 44.06 22.45
N GLY A 5 0.62 42.76 22.54
CA GLY A 5 -0.31 42.02 21.67
C GLY A 5 0.30 40.74 21.11
N SER A 6 0.43 39.66 21.89
CA SER A 6 -0.59 38.64 22.16
C SER A 6 -0.33 37.36 21.36
N ASP A 7 -0.07 36.30 22.12
CA ASP A 7 -0.56 34.93 21.94
C ASP A 7 -1.02 34.50 20.55
N ASN A 8 -0.32 33.50 20.01
CA ASN A 8 -1.00 32.41 19.31
C ASN A 8 -0.38 31.08 19.72
N ASP A 9 -0.80 30.67 20.91
CA ASP A 9 -0.77 29.31 21.41
C ASP A 9 -1.87 28.53 20.68
N GLU A 10 -1.56 27.77 19.63
CA GLU A 10 -2.53 26.80 19.08
C GLU A 10 -1.84 25.58 18.48
N ARG A 11 -1.71 24.59 19.36
CA ARG A 11 -1.71 23.14 19.10
C ARG A 11 -2.14 22.73 17.69
N SER A 12 -1.24 22.07 16.97
CA SER A 12 -1.56 20.90 16.15
C SER A 12 -0.65 19.78 16.67
N ARG A 13 -1.04 18.82 17.51
CA ARG A 13 -2.27 18.01 17.51
C ARG A 13 -2.74 17.67 16.09
N GLN A 14 -1.84 17.06 15.33
CA GLN A 14 -2.25 16.08 14.33
C GLN A 14 -1.90 14.69 14.91
N ASN A 15 -2.80 14.16 15.74
CA ASN A 15 -3.64 13.01 15.37
C ASN A 15 -2.74 11.81 15.07
N ASN A 16 -2.25 11.08 16.07
CA ASN A 16 -2.97 9.98 16.73
C ASN A 16 -4.21 9.47 15.97
N ASP A 17 -4.03 9.23 14.67
CA ASP A 17 -4.96 8.42 13.90
C ASP A 17 -4.89 7.01 14.45
N GLY A 18 -5.97 6.61 15.13
CA GLY A 18 -6.15 5.30 15.72
C GLY A 18 -5.58 4.21 14.83
N VAL A 19 -4.48 3.62 15.30
CA VAL A 19 -3.96 2.37 14.78
C VAL A 19 -5.02 1.32 15.12
N ILE A 20 -6.00 1.19 14.24
CA ILE A 20 -6.77 -0.05 14.13
C ILE A 20 -5.69 -1.11 14.00
N GLN A 21 -5.56 -1.97 15.01
CA GLN A 21 -4.73 -3.16 14.95
C GLN A 21 -5.34 -4.07 13.88
N MET A 22 -5.09 -3.76 12.61
CA MET A 22 -4.88 -4.79 11.60
C MET A 22 -3.73 -5.64 12.10
N ASP A 23 -3.64 -6.90 11.69
CA ASP A 23 -2.46 -7.72 12.00
C ASP A 23 -1.23 -7.02 11.36
N THR A 24 -0.62 -6.12 12.14
CA THR A 24 0.19 -5.01 11.61
C THR A 24 1.37 -5.56 10.85
N LYS A 25 1.87 -6.70 11.32
CA LYS A 25 3.00 -7.38 10.72
C LYS A 25 2.73 -7.83 9.29
N GLN A 26 1.56 -8.41 9.00
CA GLN A 26 1.24 -8.89 7.65
C GLN A 26 0.95 -7.71 6.71
N TYR A 27 0.20 -6.73 7.20
CA TYR A 27 -0.09 -5.52 6.43
C TYR A 27 1.19 -4.76 6.08
N ASP A 28 2.06 -4.51 7.06
CA ASP A 28 3.32 -3.79 6.87
C ASP A 28 4.25 -4.54 5.91
N GLU A 29 4.29 -5.87 6.01
CA GLU A 29 5.05 -6.70 5.07
C GLU A 29 4.52 -6.57 3.64
N ILE A 30 3.20 -6.62 3.42
CA ILE A 30 2.61 -6.44 2.09
C ILE A 30 2.92 -5.06 1.54
N ILE A 31 2.79 -4.01 2.36
CA ILE A 31 3.10 -2.63 1.97
C ILE A 31 4.58 -2.49 1.61
N TYR A 32 5.47 -3.08 2.38
CA TYR A 32 6.91 -3.11 2.09
C TYR A 32 7.21 -3.79 0.76
N LEU A 33 6.64 -4.97 0.51
CA LEU A 33 6.86 -5.69 -0.75
C LEU A 33 6.31 -4.94 -1.97
N LEU A 34 5.16 -4.28 -1.83
CA LEU A 34 4.62 -3.42 -2.89
C LEU A 34 5.55 -2.23 -3.18
N ASP A 35 6.18 -1.67 -2.15
CA ASP A 35 7.12 -0.56 -2.29
C ASP A 35 8.42 -1.01 -3.00
N GLU A 36 8.99 -2.14 -2.59
CA GLU A 36 10.16 -2.76 -3.23
C GLU A 36 9.91 -2.98 -4.73
N LEU A 37 8.74 -3.54 -5.08
CA LEU A 37 8.34 -3.74 -6.47
C LEU A 37 8.17 -2.41 -7.22
N ALA A 38 7.68 -1.37 -6.56
CA ALA A 38 7.52 -0.05 -7.16
C ALA A 38 8.85 0.68 -7.41
N GLN A 39 9.90 0.36 -6.64
CA GLN A 39 11.24 0.94 -6.76
C GLN A 39 12.19 0.12 -7.66
N ASP A 40 11.81 -1.10 -8.05
CA ASP A 40 12.64 -1.97 -8.86
C ASP A 40 12.80 -1.44 -10.29
N ASN A 41 13.92 -0.76 -10.57
CA ASN A 41 14.20 -0.21 -11.89
C ASN A 41 14.44 -1.26 -12.99
N THR A 42 14.53 -2.55 -12.65
CA THR A 42 14.71 -3.64 -13.60
C THR A 42 13.39 -4.13 -14.22
N ILE A 43 12.25 -3.74 -13.65
CA ILE A 43 10.91 -4.08 -14.17
C ILE A 43 10.29 -2.88 -14.92
N PRO A 44 9.43 -3.10 -15.93
CA PRO A 44 8.87 -2.01 -16.70
C PRO A 44 7.93 -1.10 -15.90
N ARG A 45 7.82 0.16 -16.33
CA ARG A 45 7.13 1.25 -15.62
C ARG A 45 5.65 0.93 -15.32
N ASN A 46 4.99 0.17 -16.19
CA ASN A 46 3.60 -0.26 -15.99
C ASN A 46 3.44 -1.08 -14.70
N VAL A 47 4.34 -2.03 -14.44
CA VAL A 47 4.32 -2.89 -13.24
C VAL A 47 4.55 -2.05 -11.99
N ARG A 48 5.55 -1.18 -11.99
CA ARG A 48 5.85 -0.29 -10.85
C ARG A 48 4.69 0.64 -10.51
N LYS A 49 4.03 1.18 -11.53
CA LYS A 49 2.85 2.02 -11.35
C LYS A 49 1.69 1.22 -10.72
N HIS A 50 1.42 0.02 -11.20
CA HIS A 50 0.38 -0.83 -10.63
C HIS A 50 0.69 -1.24 -9.18
N ALA A 51 1.95 -1.49 -8.84
CA ALA A 51 2.37 -1.75 -7.46
C ALA A 51 2.08 -0.55 -6.53
N THR A 52 2.35 0.67 -7.02
CA THR A 52 2.02 1.91 -6.30
C THR A 52 0.50 2.07 -6.14
N ASP A 53 -0.27 1.83 -7.21
CA ASP A 53 -1.73 1.91 -7.18
C ASP A 53 -2.34 0.88 -6.23
N ALA A 54 -1.80 -0.34 -6.19
CA ALA A 54 -2.18 -1.39 -5.25
C ALA A 54 -1.97 -0.97 -3.79
N LYS A 55 -0.82 -0.36 -3.48
CA LYS A 55 -0.51 0.18 -2.15
C LYS A 55 -1.53 1.25 -1.71
N MET A 56 -1.87 2.17 -2.62
CA MET A 56 -2.88 3.20 -2.34
C MET A 56 -4.26 2.59 -2.10
N ARG A 57 -4.66 1.58 -2.90
CA ARG A 57 -5.95 0.89 -2.73
C ARG A 57 -6.04 0.17 -1.39
N LEU A 58 -4.98 -0.53 -0.97
CA LEU A 58 -4.95 -1.21 0.33
C LEU A 58 -5.07 -0.21 1.50
N SER A 59 -4.49 0.98 1.33
CA SER A 59 -4.53 2.07 2.30
C SER A 59 -5.86 2.84 2.34
N ASN A 60 -6.79 2.58 1.40
CA ASN A 60 -8.05 3.30 1.30
C ASN A 60 -9.06 2.88 2.39
N LYS A 61 -9.15 3.65 3.47
CA LYS A 61 -10.03 3.35 4.62
C LYS A 61 -11.54 3.49 4.31
N ASN A 62 -11.92 4.00 3.14
CA ASN A 62 -13.33 4.15 2.75
C ASN A 62 -13.96 2.82 2.29
N GLU A 63 -13.16 1.78 2.06
CA GLU A 63 -13.61 0.48 1.57
C GLU A 63 -13.37 -0.62 2.62
N SER A 64 -14.17 -1.69 2.58
CA SER A 64 -13.93 -2.86 3.44
C SER A 64 -12.59 -3.50 3.10
N LEU A 65 -11.99 -4.18 4.09
CA LEU A 65 -10.70 -4.84 3.91
C LEU A 65 -10.77 -5.88 2.78
N ASP A 66 -11.81 -6.71 2.78
CA ASP A 66 -12.04 -7.73 1.75
C ASP A 66 -12.13 -7.14 0.35
N LEU A 67 -12.85 -6.02 0.21
CA LEU A 67 -13.01 -5.36 -1.09
C LEU A 67 -11.70 -4.77 -1.58
N ARG A 68 -10.90 -4.16 -0.69
CA ARG A 68 -9.56 -3.68 -1.01
C ARG A 68 -8.65 -4.82 -1.45
N CYS A 69 -8.61 -5.89 -0.68
CA CYS A 69 -7.82 -7.08 -0.98
C CYS A 69 -8.22 -7.68 -2.33
N ALA A 70 -9.51 -7.88 -2.59
CA ALA A 70 -10.00 -8.39 -3.87
C ALA A 70 -9.60 -7.50 -5.05
N LYS A 71 -9.72 -6.18 -4.92
CA LYS A 71 -9.32 -5.21 -5.96
C LYS A 71 -7.82 -5.24 -6.21
N VAL A 72 -7.00 -5.39 -5.17
CA VAL A 72 -5.55 -5.49 -5.30
C VAL A 72 -5.19 -6.84 -5.94
N MET A 73 -5.76 -7.96 -5.49
CA MET A 73 -5.53 -9.28 -6.09
C MET A 73 -5.82 -9.29 -7.59
N SER A 74 -6.99 -8.80 -8.01
CA SER A 74 -7.35 -8.71 -9.43
C SER A 74 -6.33 -7.87 -10.21
N SER A 75 -5.91 -6.73 -9.65
CA SER A 75 -4.93 -5.85 -10.31
C SER A 75 -3.55 -6.50 -10.44
N LEU A 76 -3.14 -7.35 -9.50
CA LEU A 76 -1.87 -8.07 -9.57
C LEU A 76 -1.96 -9.26 -10.51
N ASP A 77 -3.10 -9.96 -10.54
CA ASP A 77 -3.35 -11.08 -11.45
C ASP A 77 -3.28 -10.62 -12.91
N ASP A 78 -3.89 -9.47 -13.23
CA ASP A 78 -3.81 -8.85 -14.55
C ASP A 78 -2.36 -8.60 -14.99
N LEU A 79 -1.48 -8.19 -14.06
CA LEU A 79 -0.05 -8.01 -14.33
C LEU A 79 0.67 -9.34 -14.58
N THR A 80 0.32 -10.41 -13.88
CA THR A 80 0.98 -11.70 -14.09
C THR A 80 0.74 -12.24 -15.51
N ASN A 81 -0.40 -11.89 -16.10
CA ASN A 81 -0.80 -12.24 -17.47
C ASN A 81 -0.18 -11.33 -18.54
N ASP A 82 0.45 -10.20 -18.18
CA ASP A 82 1.07 -9.29 -19.14
C ASP A 82 2.39 -9.89 -19.69
N PRO A 83 2.53 -10.04 -21.03
CA PRO A 83 3.72 -10.61 -21.65
C PRO A 83 4.99 -9.79 -21.42
N ASN A 84 4.87 -8.49 -21.12
CA ASN A 84 6.00 -7.59 -20.88
C ASN A 84 6.58 -7.72 -19.46
N VAL A 85 5.91 -8.46 -18.57
CA VAL A 85 6.37 -8.63 -17.19
C VAL A 85 7.47 -9.71 -17.13
N PRO A 86 8.67 -9.40 -16.61
CA PRO A 86 9.75 -10.36 -16.55
C PRO A 86 9.45 -11.49 -15.54
N ALA A 87 10.08 -12.65 -15.74
CA ALA A 87 9.81 -13.86 -14.95
C ALA A 87 10.00 -13.65 -13.43
N HIS A 88 11.07 -12.96 -13.03
CA HIS A 88 11.33 -12.66 -11.62
C HIS A 88 10.22 -11.79 -10.99
N ALA A 89 9.70 -10.81 -11.73
CA ALA A 89 8.60 -9.97 -11.28
C ALA A 89 7.29 -10.77 -11.15
N ARG A 90 7.01 -11.71 -12.06
CA ARG A 90 5.85 -12.62 -11.91
C ARG A 90 5.94 -13.46 -10.64
N THR A 91 7.10 -14.05 -10.36
CA THR A 91 7.34 -14.80 -9.11
C THR A 91 7.10 -13.93 -7.88
N PHE A 92 7.55 -12.67 -7.93
CA PHE A 92 7.34 -11.71 -6.86
C PHE A 92 5.85 -11.38 -6.68
N LEU A 93 5.12 -11.14 -7.77
CA LEU A 93 3.67 -10.91 -7.76
C LEU A 93 2.92 -12.09 -7.14
N TYR A 94 3.23 -13.34 -7.50
CA TYR A 94 2.60 -14.51 -6.90
C TYR A 94 2.87 -14.63 -5.40
N THR A 95 4.09 -14.29 -4.97
CA THR A 95 4.44 -14.23 -3.54
C THR A 95 3.59 -13.19 -2.82
N LEU A 96 3.40 -12.02 -3.45
CA LEU A 96 2.61 -10.93 -2.90
C LEU A 96 1.11 -11.28 -2.83
N MET A 97 0.58 -11.92 -3.88
CA MET A 97 -0.79 -12.42 -3.91
C MET A 97 -1.05 -13.47 -2.82
N SER A 98 -0.13 -14.41 -2.62
CA SER A 98 -0.22 -15.41 -1.54
C SER A 98 -0.27 -14.77 -0.16
N LYS A 99 0.58 -13.76 0.09
CA LYS A 99 0.59 -13.02 1.37
C LYS A 99 -0.70 -12.23 1.58
N LEU A 100 -1.19 -11.59 0.52
CA LEU A 100 -2.40 -10.79 0.58
C LEU A 100 -3.65 -11.66 0.76
N GLU A 101 -3.69 -12.85 0.14
CA GLU A 101 -4.74 -13.84 0.38
C GLU A 101 -4.73 -14.33 1.84
N SER A 102 -3.55 -14.59 2.40
CA SER A 102 -3.41 -14.95 3.82
C SER A 102 -3.88 -13.83 4.74
N PHE A 103 -3.56 -12.57 4.41
CA PHE A 103 -3.97 -11.40 5.17
C PHE A 103 -5.49 -11.16 5.11
N SER A 104 -6.13 -11.43 3.97
CA SER A 104 -7.58 -11.28 3.81
C SER A 104 -8.39 -12.38 4.50
N LYS A 105 -7.79 -13.56 4.76
CA LYS A 105 -8.47 -14.71 5.39
C LYS A 105 -8.21 -14.83 6.89
N SER A 106 -7.28 -14.05 7.43
CA SER A 106 -6.90 -14.07 8.85
C SER A 106 -7.82 -13.20 9.69
#